data_AF-A0AAW1TXM9-F1
#
_entry.id   AF-A0AAW1TXM9-F1
#
_cell.length_a   1.000
_cell.length_b   1.000
_cell.length_c   1.000
_cell.angle_alpha   90.00
_cell.angle_beta   90.00
_cell.angle_gamma   90.00
#
_symmetry.space_group_name_H-M   'P 1'
#
loop_
_entity.id
_entity.type
_entity.pdbx_description
1 polymer ?
#
loop_
_entity_poly.entity_id
_entity_poly.type
_entity_poly.pdbx_seq_one_letter_code
_entity_poly.pdbx_strand_id
1 'polypeptide(L)'
;MEVKKVIKMKRYRQLSSTNLNNIKLDLVGKEWDYDSSDINEKYKKWLSNIECSLNKFAPLKQYISKSNSKHWVDREVKHLQGIRDRCFRTFRYTGRLIHYELYKKKEMKWSLCCGLKRKNTMKKRLINAKTMAKKCGKR
;
A
#
# COMPACT_ATOMS: atom_id res chain seq x y z
N MET A 1 -13.16 -0.08 42.80
CA MET A 1 -12.58 -0.87 41.68
C MET A 1 -12.00 0.11 40.67
N GLU A 2 -10.68 0.27 40.63
CA GLU A 2 -10.02 1.17 39.68
C GLU A 2 -9.94 0.52 38.29
N VAL A 3 -10.59 1.14 37.29
CA VAL A 3 -10.52 0.69 35.90
C VAL A 3 -9.21 1.20 35.28
N LYS A 4 -8.19 0.35 35.24
CA LYS A 4 -6.93 0.64 34.53
C LYS A 4 -7.19 0.73 33.02
N LYS A 5 -7.17 1.93 32.46
CA LYS A 5 -7.17 2.16 31.00
C LYS A 5 -5.86 1.63 30.42
N VAL A 6 -5.90 0.45 29.79
CA VAL A 6 -4.78 -0.09 29.00
C VAL A 6 -4.72 0.66 27.67
N ILE A 7 -3.88 1.70 27.61
CA ILE A 7 -3.57 2.39 26.36
C ILE A 7 -2.67 1.44 25.53
N LYS A 8 -3.27 0.73 24.57
CA LYS A 8 -2.51 -0.02 23.55
C LYS A 8 -1.83 0.99 22.61
N MET A 9 -0.61 1.41 22.94
CA MET A 9 0.22 2.18 22.01
C MET A 9 0.34 1.41 20.69
N LYS A 10 -0.08 2.03 19.57
CA LYS A 10 0.25 1.52 18.24
C LYS A 10 1.77 1.39 18.18
N ARG A 11 2.30 0.20 17.88
CA ARG A 11 3.75 -0.02 17.75
C ARG A 11 4.28 0.95 16.70
N TYR A 12 5.07 1.93 17.14
CA TYR A 12 5.80 2.81 16.24
C TYR A 12 6.78 1.98 15.41
N ARG A 13 7.03 2.39 14.17
CA ARG A 13 8.02 1.75 13.31
C ARG A 13 9.39 1.84 14.00
N GLN A 14 10.03 0.69 14.23
CA GLN A 14 11.43 0.68 14.64
C GLN A 14 12.30 1.12 13.45
N LEU A 15 12.97 2.26 13.60
CA LEU A 15 13.99 2.72 12.66
C LEU A 15 15.31 2.02 13.01
N SER A 16 16.06 1.59 11.99
CA SER A 16 17.42 1.10 12.22
C SER A 16 18.32 2.24 12.68
N SER A 17 19.39 1.90 13.42
CA SER A 17 20.43 2.86 13.81
C SER A 17 21.02 3.59 12.60
N THR A 18 21.22 2.88 11.49
CA THR A 18 21.69 3.46 10.22
C THR A 18 20.72 4.49 9.67
N ASN A 19 19.40 4.21 9.66
CA ASN A 19 18.41 5.16 9.17
C ASN A 19 18.36 6.41 10.04
N LEU A 20 18.42 6.24 11.36
CA LEU A 20 18.46 7.36 12.31
C LEU A 20 19.70 8.24 12.09
N ASN A 21 20.87 7.64 11.90
CA ASN A 21 22.10 8.39 11.64
C ASN A 21 22.03 9.16 10.32
N ASN A 22 21.51 8.55 9.26
CA ASN A 22 21.36 9.22 7.97
C ASN A 22 20.36 10.38 8.03
N ILE A 23 19.25 10.21 8.76
CA ILE A 23 18.28 11.30 8.99
C ILE A 23 18.95 12.45 9.74
N LYS A 24 19.72 12.16 10.79
CA LYS A 24 20.43 13.19 11.56
C LYS A 24 21.40 13.97 10.67
N LEU A 25 22.24 13.27 9.90
CA LEU A 25 23.22 13.91 9.00
C LEU A 25 22.53 14.79 7.95
N ASP A 26 21.44 14.33 7.36
CA ASP A 26 20.69 15.09 6.36
C ASP A 26 20.01 16.33 6.96
N LEU A 27 19.48 16.24 8.19
CA LEU A 27 18.87 17.39 8.87
C LEU A 27 19.91 18.42 9.32
N VAL A 28 21.11 17.99 9.71
CA VAL A 28 22.22 18.90 10.05
C VAL A 28 22.70 19.66 8.81
N GLY A 29 22.72 19.01 7.65
CA GLY A 29 23.13 19.63 6.38
C GLY A 29 22.08 20.52 5.71
N LYS A 30 20.88 20.67 6.29
CA LYS A 30 19.83 21.53 5.71
C LYS A 30 19.94 22.96 6.19
N GLU A 31 19.71 23.89 5.28
CA GLU A 31 19.49 25.28 5.62
C GLU A 31 18.12 25.44 6.30
N TRP A 32 18.19 25.90 7.54
CA TRP A 32 17.02 26.25 8.32
C TRP A 32 16.85 27.76 8.19
N ASP A 33 15.86 28.15 7.39
CA ASP A 33 15.54 29.55 7.20
C ASP A 33 14.85 30.09 8.46
N TYR A 34 15.63 30.80 9.27
CA TYR A 34 15.19 31.40 10.53
C TYR A 34 14.76 32.85 10.36
N ASP A 35 14.92 33.45 9.17
CA ASP A 35 14.79 34.89 8.96
C ASP A 35 13.37 35.33 8.54
N SER A 36 12.47 34.38 8.27
CA SER A 36 11.05 34.68 8.05
C SER A 36 10.44 35.43 9.25
N SER A 37 9.57 36.40 9.00
CA SER A 37 8.81 37.08 10.07
C SER A 37 7.58 36.27 10.52
N ASP A 38 7.13 35.31 9.71
CA ASP A 38 5.94 34.48 9.99
C ASP A 38 6.33 33.14 10.62
N ILE A 39 5.95 32.98 11.89
CA ILE A 39 6.16 31.75 12.67
C ILE A 39 5.49 30.54 12.00
N ASN A 40 4.32 30.71 11.36
CA ASN A 40 3.62 29.61 10.71
C ASN A 40 4.36 29.09 9.49
N GLU A 41 4.97 29.97 8.70
CA GLU A 41 5.79 29.59 7.57
C GLU A 41 7.07 28.87 8.02
N LYS A 42 7.70 29.32 9.11
CA LYS A 42 8.83 28.61 9.73
C LYS A 42 8.45 27.20 10.12
N TYR A 43 7.35 27.03 10.84
CA TYR A 43 6.90 25.70 11.26
C TYR A 43 6.57 24.80 10.07
N LYS A 44 5.93 25.32 9.02
CA LYS A 44 5.65 24.55 7.80
C LYS A 44 6.94 24.09 7.11
N LYS A 45 7.92 24.99 6.96
CA LYS A 45 9.22 24.68 6.34
C LYS A 45 10.00 23.67 7.19
N TRP A 46 9.93 23.81 8.51
CA TRP A 46 10.55 22.89 9.46
C TRP A 46 9.97 21.46 9.34
N LEU A 47 8.64 21.36 9.37
CA LEU A 47 7.94 20.09 9.18
C LEU A 47 8.22 19.47 7.80
N SER A 48 8.21 20.29 6.75
CA SER A 48 8.51 19.83 5.39
C SER A 48 9.94 19.26 5.29
N ASN A 49 10.92 19.93 5.89
CA ASN A 49 12.30 19.45 5.92
C ASN A 49 12.43 18.10 6.62
N ILE A 50 11.78 17.95 7.79
CA ILE A 50 11.77 16.71 8.57
C ILE A 50 11.06 15.59 7.79
N GLU A 51 9.89 15.86 7.22
CA GLU A 51 9.12 14.90 6.43
C GLU A 51 9.91 14.42 5.21
N CYS A 52 10.59 15.32 4.52
CA CYS A 52 11.41 15.01 3.36
C CYS A 52 12.59 14.10 3.75
N SER A 53 13.32 14.40 4.84
CA SER A 53 14.43 13.59 5.32
C SER A 53 13.96 12.21 5.81
N LEU A 54 12.81 12.15 6.51
CA LEU A 54 12.20 10.89 6.91
C LEU A 54 11.81 10.03 5.70
N ASN A 55 11.18 10.63 4.68
CA ASN A 55 10.79 9.89 3.47
C ASN A 55 11.99 9.42 2.64
N LYS A 56 13.10 10.16 2.66
CA LYS A 56 14.34 9.81 1.95
C LYS A 56 15.02 8.57 2.53
N PHE A 57 15.22 8.50 3.86
CA PHE A 57 16.00 7.41 4.48
C PHE A 57 15.14 6.36 5.19
N ALA A 58 13.92 6.70 5.55
CA ALA A 58 12.97 5.80 6.15
C ALA A 58 11.61 5.93 5.46
N PRO A 59 11.53 5.71 4.13
CA PRO A 59 10.26 5.80 3.41
C PRO A 59 9.25 4.89 4.11
N LEU A 60 8.11 5.47 4.47
CA LEU A 60 6.98 4.66 4.90
C LEU A 60 6.68 3.73 3.71
N LYS A 61 6.60 2.42 3.97
CA LYS A 61 6.08 1.47 2.97
C LYS A 61 4.58 1.73 2.83
N GLN A 62 4.24 2.85 2.21
CA GLN A 62 2.89 3.16 1.81
C GLN A 62 2.57 2.24 0.64
N TYR A 63 1.48 1.50 0.78
CA TYR A 63 0.91 0.80 -0.35
C TYR A 63 0.38 1.86 -1.30
N ILE A 64 1.18 2.24 -2.30
CA ILE A 64 0.69 3.04 -3.42
C ILE A 64 -0.24 2.11 -4.20
N SER A 65 -1.55 2.23 -3.97
CA SER A 65 -2.51 1.72 -4.94
C SER A 65 -2.27 2.52 -6.21
N LYS A 66 -1.53 1.95 -7.18
CA LYS A 66 -1.44 2.52 -8.52
C LYS A 66 -2.87 2.86 -8.94
N SER A 67 -3.17 4.11 -9.32
CA SER A 67 -4.52 4.52 -9.76
C SER A 67 -5.05 3.62 -10.89
N ASN A 68 -4.14 2.99 -11.65
CA ASN A 68 -4.43 2.00 -12.69
C ASN A 68 -4.65 0.56 -12.19
N SER A 69 -4.63 0.29 -10.88
CA SER A 69 -5.04 -1.02 -10.36
C SER A 69 -6.55 -1.15 -10.57
N LYS A 70 -6.96 -2.05 -11.47
CA LYS A 70 -8.36 -2.32 -11.75
C LYS A 70 -9.08 -2.53 -10.41
N HIS A 71 -10.20 -1.83 -10.17
CA HIS A 71 -10.89 -1.84 -8.86
C HIS A 71 -11.32 -3.23 -8.35
N TRP A 72 -11.29 -4.26 -9.20
CA TRP A 72 -11.57 -5.65 -8.82
C TRP A 72 -10.32 -6.42 -8.32
N VAL A 73 -9.13 -5.84 -8.44
CA VAL A 73 -7.86 -6.42 -7.99
C VAL A 73 -7.62 -6.00 -6.54
N ASP A 74 -8.06 -6.83 -5.62
CA ASP A 74 -7.90 -6.64 -4.18
C ASP A 74 -6.65 -7.35 -3.63
N ARG A 75 -6.49 -7.32 -2.30
CA ARG A 75 -5.37 -7.96 -1.59
C ARG A 75 -5.30 -9.46 -1.86
N GLU A 76 -6.45 -10.12 -1.98
CA GLU A 76 -6.56 -11.56 -2.21
C GLU A 76 -6.05 -11.93 -3.61
N VAL A 77 -6.50 -11.19 -4.64
CA VAL A 77 -6.01 -11.38 -6.03
C VAL A 77 -4.50 -11.20 -6.10
N LYS A 78 -3.96 -10.15 -5.45
CA LYS A 78 -2.50 -9.91 -5.42
C LYS A 78 -1.74 -11.00 -4.67
N HIS A 79 -2.30 -11.51 -3.58
CA HIS A 79 -1.69 -12.61 -2.82
C HIS A 79 -1.59 -13.89 -3.66
N LEU A 80 -2.68 -14.27 -4.33
CA LEU A 80 -2.72 -15.43 -5.22
C LEU A 80 -1.79 -15.26 -6.44
N GLN A 81 -1.74 -14.05 -7.01
CA GLN A 81 -0.80 -13.72 -8.07
C GLN A 81 0.65 -13.93 -7.61
N GLY A 82 1.01 -13.44 -6.42
CA GLY A 82 2.35 -13.59 -5.86
C GLY A 82 2.74 -15.05 -5.61
N ILE A 83 1.79 -15.89 -5.18
CA ILE A 83 2.00 -17.34 -5.03
C ILE A 83 2.26 -17.99 -6.39
N ARG A 84 1.40 -17.70 -7.39
CA ARG A 84 1.56 -18.20 -8.77
C ARG A 84 2.95 -17.85 -9.32
N ASP A 85 3.34 -16.59 -9.22
CA ASP A 85 4.61 -16.09 -9.77
C ASP A 85 5.82 -16.67 -9.03
N ARG A 86 5.68 -16.98 -7.73
CA ARG A 86 6.72 -17.69 -6.97
C ARG A 86 6.87 -19.12 -7.48
N CYS A 87 5.77 -19.86 -7.63
CA CYS A 87 5.80 -21.23 -8.16
C CYS A 87 6.39 -21.30 -9.58
N PHE A 88 6.04 -20.34 -10.45
CA PHE A 88 6.61 -20.27 -11.80
C PHE A 88 8.12 -20.03 -11.78
N ARG A 89 8.60 -19.13 -10.92
CA ARG A 89 10.04 -18.89 -10.73
C ARG A 89 10.76 -20.14 -10.22
N THR A 90 10.16 -20.86 -9.26
CA THR A 90 10.72 -22.13 -8.78
C THR A 90 10.83 -23.16 -9.90
N PHE A 91 9.79 -23.32 -10.73
CA PHE A 91 9.85 -24.19 -11.91
C PHE A 91 10.95 -23.76 -12.88
N ARG A 92 11.02 -22.47 -13.23
CA ARG A 92 12.06 -21.92 -14.12
C ARG A 92 13.48 -22.17 -13.62
N TYR A 93 13.68 -22.14 -12.31
CA TYR A 93 14.99 -22.39 -11.68
C TYR A 93 15.35 -23.88 -11.63
N THR A 94 14.38 -24.74 -11.35
CA THR A 94 14.62 -26.17 -11.08
C THR A 94 14.40 -27.08 -12.29
N GLY A 95 13.59 -26.67 -13.26
CA GLY A 95 13.18 -27.48 -14.41
C GLY A 95 12.29 -28.69 -14.10
N ARG A 96 11.91 -28.94 -12.84
CA ARG A 96 11.18 -30.17 -12.47
C ARG A 96 9.69 -30.08 -12.74
N LEU A 97 9.12 -31.14 -13.31
CA LEU A 97 7.70 -31.23 -13.68
C LEU A 97 6.75 -30.99 -12.49
N ILE A 98 7.09 -31.50 -11.31
CA ILE A 98 6.31 -31.33 -10.08
C ILE A 98 6.07 -29.84 -9.76
N HIS A 99 7.07 -28.98 -10.00
CA HIS A 99 6.95 -27.55 -9.77
C HIS A 99 6.09 -26.87 -10.85
N TYR A 100 6.07 -27.41 -12.07
CA TYR A 100 5.17 -26.96 -13.12
C TYR A 100 3.71 -27.30 -12.82
N GLU A 101 3.42 -28.52 -12.36
CA GLU A 101 2.08 -28.93 -11.93
C GLU A 101 1.59 -28.06 -10.76
N LEU A 102 2.46 -27.78 -9.79
CA LEU A 102 2.15 -26.87 -8.71
C LEU A 102 1.83 -25.47 -9.22
N TYR A 103 2.63 -24.94 -10.16
CA TYR A 103 2.35 -23.68 -10.83
C TYR A 103 0.96 -23.70 -11.49
N LYS A 104 0.64 -24.73 -12.29
CA LYS A 104 -0.66 -24.87 -12.96
C LYS A 104 -1.82 -24.89 -11.98
N LYS A 105 -1.70 -25.60 -10.86
CA LYS A 105 -2.70 -25.60 -9.80
C LYS A 105 -2.92 -24.21 -9.19
N LYS A 106 -1.85 -23.42 -9.02
CA LYS A 106 -1.96 -22.04 -8.49
C LYS A 106 -2.47 -21.05 -9.55
N GLU A 107 -2.09 -21.23 -10.81
CA GLU A 107 -2.57 -20.45 -11.95
C GLU A 107 -4.10 -20.58 -12.09
N MET A 108 -4.63 -21.81 -12.04
CA MET A 108 -6.07 -22.06 -12.09
C MET A 108 -6.82 -21.34 -10.95
N LYS A 109 -6.32 -21.45 -9.72
CA LYS A 109 -6.91 -20.76 -8.56
C LYS A 109 -6.91 -19.23 -8.72
N TRP A 110 -5.79 -18.67 -9.17
CA TRP A 110 -5.68 -17.24 -9.44
C TRP A 110 -6.65 -16.78 -10.54
N SER A 111 -6.75 -17.54 -11.63
CA SER A 111 -7.65 -17.24 -12.75
C SER A 111 -9.12 -17.25 -12.33
N LEU A 112 -9.55 -18.28 -11.57
CA LEU A 112 -10.90 -18.38 -11.01
C LEU A 112 -11.23 -17.18 -10.10
N CYS A 113 -10.31 -16.84 -9.19
CA CYS A 113 -10.48 -15.68 -8.32
C CYS A 113 -10.63 -14.38 -9.12
N CYS A 114 -9.77 -14.16 -10.12
CA CYS A 114 -9.87 -13.00 -11.01
C CYS A 114 -11.21 -12.93 -11.73
N GLY A 115 -11.68 -14.06 -12.28
CA GLY A 115 -12.96 -14.16 -12.98
C GLY A 115 -14.14 -13.80 -12.08
N LEU A 116 -14.19 -14.35 -10.86
CA LEU A 116 -15.24 -14.07 -9.88
C LEU A 116 -15.24 -12.60 -9.44
N LYS A 117 -14.08 -12.06 -9.08
CA LYS A 117 -13.96 -10.66 -8.65
C LYS A 117 -14.37 -9.70 -9.77
N ARG A 118 -13.92 -9.95 -10.99
CA ARG A 118 -14.29 -9.13 -12.16
C ARG A 118 -15.80 -9.16 -12.43
N LYS A 119 -16.43 -10.34 -12.41
CA LYS A 119 -17.90 -10.49 -12.57
C LYS A 119 -18.66 -9.74 -11.47
N ASN A 120 -18.25 -9.88 -10.22
CA ASN A 120 -18.90 -9.21 -9.09
C ASN A 120 -18.79 -7.69 -9.17
N THR A 121 -17.63 -7.16 -9.57
CA THR A 121 -17.45 -5.71 -9.75
C THR A 121 -18.30 -5.17 -10.91
N MET A 122 -18.42 -5.91 -12.02
CA MET A 122 -19.33 -5.55 -13.12
C MET A 122 -20.79 -5.53 -12.66
N LYS A 123 -21.23 -6.56 -11.92
CA LYS A 123 -22.60 -6.64 -11.39
C LYS A 123 -22.92 -5.44 -10.47
N LYS A 124 -21.99 -5.08 -9.57
CA LYS A 124 -22.13 -3.91 -8.69
C LYS A 124 -22.25 -2.61 -9.49
N ARG A 125 -21.44 -2.43 -10.54
CA ARG A 125 -21.52 -1.25 -11.42
C ARG A 125 -22.87 -1.14 -12.11
N LEU A 126 -23.40 -2.25 -12.64
CA LEU A 126 -24.72 -2.27 -13.26
C LEU A 126 -25.84 -1.92 -12.28
N ILE A 127 -25.78 -2.45 -11.05
CA ILE A 127 -26.76 -2.11 -10.00
C ILE A 127 -26.68 -0.62 -9.65
N ASN A 128 -25.47 -0.08 -9.47
CA ASN A 128 -25.28 1.34 -9.15
C ASN A 128 -25.74 2.26 -10.30
N ALA A 129 -25.51 1.87 -11.55
CA ALA A 129 -26.01 2.64 -12.70
C ALA A 129 -27.56 2.67 -12.73
N LYS A 130 -28.21 1.53 -12.47
CA LYS A 130 -29.68 1.43 -12.40
C LYS A 130 -30.26 2.27 -11.25
N THR A 131 -29.62 2.26 -10.07
CA THR A 131 -30.11 3.05 -8.93
C THR A 131 -29.93 4.55 -9.15
N MET A 132 -28.84 4.98 -9.79
CA MET A 132 -28.63 6.37 -10.19
C MET A 132 -29.66 6.83 -11.23
N ALA A 133 -29.90 6.03 -12.27
CA ALA A 133 -30.92 6.34 -13.28
C ALA A 133 -32.33 6.50 -12.66
N LYS A 134 -32.71 5.64 -11.72
CA LYS A 134 -33.99 5.72 -11.00
C LYS A 134 -34.12 6.98 -10.12
N LYS A 135 -33.01 7.51 -9.60
CA LYS A 135 -32.99 8.75 -8.82
C LYS A 135 -33.09 9.99 -9.71
N CYS A 136 -32.46 9.98 -10.88
CA CYS A 136 -32.49 11.10 -11.83
C CYS A 136 -33.83 11.25 -12.57
N GLY A 137 -34.55 10.14 -12.83
CA GLY A 137 -35.86 10.16 -13.51
C GLY A 137 -37.07 10.41 -12.61
N LYS A 138 -36.88 10.82 -11.36
CA LYS A 138 -37.95 11.17 -10.40
C LYS A 138 -38.07 12.69 -10.17
N ARG A 139 -37.62 13.50 -11.12
CA ARG A 139 -37.80 14.97 -11.11
C ARG A 139 -38.94 15.35 -12.02
#